data_AF-A0A094QQC0-F1
#
_entry.id   AF-A0A094QQC0-F1
#
_cell.length_a   1.000
_cell.length_b   1.000
_cell.length_c   1.000
_cell.angle_alpha   90.00
_cell.angle_beta   90.00
_cell.angle_gamma   90.00
#
_symmetry.space_group_name_H-M   'P 1'
#
loop_
_entity.id
_entity.type
_entity.pdbx_description
1 polymer ?
#
loop_
_entity_poly.entity_id
_entity_poly.type
_entity_poly.pdbx_seq_one_letter_code
_entity_poly.pdbx_strand_id
1 'polypeptide(L)'
;MNQGTRALRLAAGGVLVVGSSGTAALIAATPAGASTFSVSNTNDSGAGSLRQAVLDANANAGADTITFDPSVTGTITLTSGQIAITDTVTITGPGATALEVSGNDASRIFDIATSGTAVTISGLSFVDGLSPAWNGVWSDWGATGGAIRVTNNAAITLDQISMSDNETTRLGGGIGTRNAASVTITNSSFTSNFAQFGGGGMSFYGGGAVSVDRVTVSGNTAAGGQTVSGEYGYGGGGARFAGPSSVSVTDSTFSSNTLANTGLQMGPGGGIYMGAWGGGPQIVEGVTI
;
A
#
# COMPACT_ATOMS: atom_id res chain seq x y z
N MET A 1 15.03 38.68 -53.15
CA MET A 1 14.71 38.73 -51.71
C MET A 1 14.33 37.30 -51.32
N ASN A 2 15.22 36.37 -50.95
CA ASN A 2 16.06 36.27 -49.73
C ASN A 2 15.20 36.46 -48.47
N GLN A 3 15.03 35.53 -47.51
CA GLN A 3 15.88 34.49 -46.90
C GLN A 3 14.99 33.38 -46.27
N GLY A 4 15.61 32.33 -45.71
CA GLY A 4 15.01 31.18 -44.99
C GLY A 4 13.99 31.52 -43.88
N THR A 5 13.38 30.55 -43.19
CA THR A 5 14.05 29.63 -42.26
C THR A 5 13.14 28.46 -41.86
N ARG A 6 13.81 27.41 -41.40
CA ARG A 6 13.39 26.06 -41.02
C ARG A 6 12.50 26.00 -39.77
N ALA A 7 11.90 24.82 -39.61
CA ALA A 7 11.12 24.35 -38.46
C ALA A 7 11.76 24.60 -37.07
N LEU A 8 10.92 24.74 -36.05
CA LEU A 8 11.29 24.44 -34.67
C LEU A 8 10.20 23.56 -34.02
N ARG A 9 10.61 22.35 -33.64
CA ARG A 9 9.86 21.41 -32.80
C ARG A 9 9.58 22.08 -31.46
N LEU A 10 8.33 22.09 -30.99
CA LEU A 10 8.02 22.45 -29.61
C LEU A 10 8.17 21.20 -28.74
N ALA A 11 9.34 21.07 -28.11
CA ALA A 11 9.52 20.25 -26.93
C ALA A 11 9.01 21.01 -25.69
N ALA A 12 8.60 20.24 -24.69
CA ALA A 12 8.19 20.59 -23.32
C ALA A 12 8.39 22.05 -22.85
N GLY A 13 7.33 22.64 -22.26
CA GLY A 13 7.46 23.68 -21.23
C GLY A 13 7.05 25.12 -21.57
N GLY A 14 5.94 25.34 -22.29
CA GLY A 14 5.44 26.70 -22.57
C GLY A 14 4.32 27.15 -21.63
N VAL A 15 4.62 28.07 -20.70
CA VAL A 15 3.61 28.83 -19.94
C VAL A 15 3.01 29.92 -20.83
N LEU A 16 1.67 30.00 -20.89
CA LEU A 16 0.92 31.07 -21.55
C LEU A 16 0.85 32.29 -20.63
N VAL A 17 1.42 33.42 -21.03
CA VAL A 17 1.33 34.71 -20.31
C VAL A 17 0.18 35.52 -20.91
N VAL A 18 -0.84 35.85 -20.10
CA VAL A 18 -1.87 36.85 -20.43
C VAL A 18 -1.55 38.13 -19.66
N GLY A 19 -1.43 39.25 -20.39
CA GLY A 19 -0.99 40.52 -19.84
C GLY A 19 -2.05 41.22 -18.99
N SER A 20 -1.62 41.70 -17.81
CA SER A 20 -2.13 42.91 -17.17
C SER A 20 -1.04 43.44 -16.25
N SER A 21 -0.80 44.75 -16.29
CA SER A 21 0.21 45.51 -15.57
C SER A 21 0.16 45.29 -14.05
N GLY A 22 0.99 44.37 -13.58
CA GLY A 22 1.39 44.14 -12.19
C GLY A 22 2.72 43.40 -12.25
N THR A 23 3.65 43.68 -11.34
CA THR A 23 4.97 43.05 -11.27
C THR A 23 4.86 41.54 -11.46
N ALA A 24 5.26 41.06 -12.64
CA ALA A 24 5.32 39.65 -12.95
C ALA A 24 6.46 39.04 -12.12
N ALA A 25 6.13 38.53 -10.93
CA ALA A 25 7.00 37.61 -10.26
C ALA A 25 7.11 36.38 -11.17
N LEU A 26 8.27 36.21 -11.82
CA LEU A 26 8.63 34.91 -12.36
C LEU A 26 8.74 33.96 -11.17
N ILE A 27 7.66 33.23 -10.89
CA ILE A 27 7.75 32.02 -10.10
C ILE A 27 8.46 31.02 -11.01
N ALA A 28 9.78 31.01 -10.96
CA ALA A 28 10.53 29.86 -11.42
C ALA A 28 10.08 28.70 -10.54
N ALA A 29 9.25 27.81 -11.08
CA ALA A 29 9.07 26.51 -10.49
C ALA A 29 10.45 25.87 -10.47
N THR A 30 11.09 25.85 -9.30
CA THR A 30 12.26 25.01 -9.07
C THR A 30 11.87 23.62 -9.57
N PRO A 31 12.72 22.94 -10.38
CA PRO A 31 12.52 21.53 -10.59
C PRO A 31 12.33 20.92 -9.21
N ALA A 32 11.19 20.29 -8.95
CA ALA A 32 10.98 19.53 -7.73
C ALA A 32 11.97 18.37 -7.80
N GLY A 33 13.20 18.62 -7.38
CA GLY A 33 14.25 17.63 -7.28
C GLY A 33 13.91 16.79 -6.06
N ALA A 34 13.41 15.59 -6.29
CA ALA A 34 13.19 14.63 -5.22
C ALA A 34 14.51 14.42 -4.47
N SER A 35 14.51 14.57 -3.15
CA SER A 35 15.69 14.21 -2.35
C SER A 35 15.81 12.69 -2.35
N THR A 36 17.05 12.20 -2.29
CA THR A 36 17.33 10.78 -2.17
C THR A 36 17.95 10.48 -0.82
N PHE A 37 17.32 9.62 -0.05
CA PHE A 37 17.82 9.09 1.22
C PHE A 37 18.25 7.64 1.04
N SER A 38 19.39 7.27 1.62
CA SER A 38 19.98 5.94 1.46
C SER A 38 19.89 5.14 2.77
N VAL A 39 19.47 3.89 2.65
CA VAL A 39 19.56 2.88 3.69
C VAL A 39 20.85 2.09 3.48
N SER A 40 21.68 1.97 4.51
CA SER A 40 23.02 1.36 4.46
C SER A 40 23.24 0.25 5.49
N ASN A 41 22.25 -0.04 6.33
CA ASN A 41 22.30 -1.14 7.29
C ASN A 41 20.89 -1.68 7.59
N THR A 42 20.84 -2.80 8.31
CA THR A 42 19.59 -3.47 8.69
C THR A 42 19.10 -3.13 10.10
N ASN A 43 19.67 -2.11 10.75
CA ASN A 43 19.22 -1.73 12.08
C ASN A 43 17.81 -1.13 12.01
N ASP A 44 17.03 -1.30 13.09
CA ASP A 44 15.70 -0.69 13.20
C ASP A 44 15.75 0.84 13.27
N SER A 45 16.78 1.41 13.89
CA SER A 45 16.91 2.85 14.13
C SER A 45 18.36 3.33 14.07
N GLY A 46 18.53 4.65 14.04
CA GLY A 46 19.83 5.30 13.92
C GLY A 46 20.25 5.53 12.47
N ALA A 47 21.39 6.19 12.30
CA ALA A 47 21.89 6.59 10.99
C ALA A 47 22.00 5.41 10.01
N GLY A 48 21.52 5.60 8.78
CA GLY A 48 21.55 4.59 7.73
C GLY A 48 20.47 3.52 7.82
N SER A 49 19.56 3.56 8.80
CA SER A 49 18.41 2.65 8.83
C SER A 49 17.26 3.10 7.91
N LEU A 50 16.39 2.15 7.54
CA LEU A 50 15.14 2.45 6.83
C LEU A 50 14.27 3.45 7.61
N ARG A 51 14.17 3.28 8.93
CA ARG A 51 13.40 4.20 9.78
C ARG A 51 13.96 5.62 9.71
N GLN A 52 15.28 5.79 9.77
CA GLN A 52 15.89 7.11 9.68
C GLN A 52 15.67 7.72 8.30
N ALA A 53 15.83 6.95 7.22
CA ALA A 53 15.57 7.43 5.86
C ALA A 53 14.11 7.89 5.66
N VAL A 54 13.14 7.17 6.25
CA VAL A 54 11.72 7.59 6.22
C VAL A 54 11.49 8.84 7.08
N LEU A 55 12.15 8.97 8.24
CA LEU A 55 12.08 10.20 9.04
C LEU A 55 12.64 11.40 8.29
N ASP A 56 13.76 11.23 7.59
CA ASP A 56 14.39 12.29 6.79
C ASP A 56 13.49 12.69 5.61
N ALA A 57 12.89 11.72 4.90
CA ALA A 57 11.92 11.97 3.84
C ALA A 57 10.66 12.68 4.36
N ASN A 58 10.11 12.25 5.50
CA ASN A 58 8.96 12.91 6.12
C ASN A 58 9.26 14.38 6.53
N ALA A 59 10.52 14.69 6.85
CA ALA A 59 10.96 16.02 7.24
C ALA A 59 11.31 16.92 6.04
N ASN A 60 11.44 16.34 4.84
CA ASN A 60 11.78 17.05 3.63
C ASN A 60 10.51 17.20 2.75
N ALA A 61 10.04 18.44 2.61
CA ALA A 61 8.78 18.67 1.92
C ALA A 61 8.86 18.30 0.42
N GLY A 62 7.90 17.49 -0.03
CA GLY A 62 7.74 17.13 -1.43
C GLY A 62 7.93 15.63 -1.67
N ALA A 63 7.95 15.25 -2.95
CA ALA A 63 8.15 13.85 -3.30
C ALA A 63 9.62 13.47 -3.15
N ASP A 64 9.90 12.44 -2.35
CA ASP A 64 11.24 11.94 -2.10
C ASP A 64 11.45 10.50 -2.56
N THR A 65 12.71 10.07 -2.58
CA THR A 65 13.10 8.69 -2.90
C THR A 65 13.95 8.12 -1.77
N ILE A 66 13.68 6.87 -1.41
CA ILE A 66 14.50 6.06 -0.52
C ILE A 66 15.06 4.89 -1.33
N THR A 67 16.37 4.75 -1.32
CA THR A 67 17.09 3.64 -1.96
C THR A 67 17.94 2.89 -0.95
N PHE A 68 18.34 1.67 -1.30
CA PHE A 68 19.17 0.83 -0.45
C PHE A 68 20.54 0.66 -1.09
N ASP A 69 21.60 0.70 -0.28
CA ASP A 69 22.90 0.21 -0.71
C ASP A 69 22.74 -1.27 -1.11
N PRO A 70 23.26 -1.72 -2.26
CA PRO A 70 23.15 -3.11 -2.71
C PRO A 70 23.64 -4.16 -1.70
N SER A 71 24.48 -3.78 -0.74
CA SER A 71 24.97 -4.65 0.33
C SER A 71 23.96 -4.89 1.45
N VAL A 72 22.89 -4.09 1.55
CA VAL A 72 21.83 -4.27 2.56
C VAL A 72 20.95 -5.44 2.15
N THR A 73 21.16 -6.57 2.80
CA THR A 73 20.43 -7.83 2.58
C THR A 73 20.09 -8.48 3.92
N GLY A 74 19.19 -9.47 3.91
CA GLY A 74 18.71 -10.14 5.13
C GLY A 74 17.43 -9.48 5.65
N THR A 75 17.36 -9.21 6.95
CA THR A 75 16.12 -8.76 7.60
C THR A 75 16.36 -7.47 8.40
N ILE A 76 15.49 -6.48 8.18
CA ILE A 76 15.30 -5.32 9.07
C ILE A 76 14.22 -5.70 10.07
N THR A 77 14.61 -6.06 11.29
CA THR A 77 13.67 -6.40 12.36
C THR A 77 13.26 -5.15 13.12
N LEU A 78 11.97 -4.80 13.09
CA LEU A 78 11.46 -3.63 13.81
C LEU A 78 11.31 -3.94 15.31
N THR A 79 11.86 -3.06 16.15
CA THR A 79 11.80 -3.16 17.62
C THR A 79 11.21 -1.91 18.28
N SER A 80 11.13 -0.81 17.52
CA SER A 80 10.64 0.50 17.95
C SER A 80 9.21 0.78 17.47
N GLY A 81 8.49 -0.26 17.07
CA GLY A 81 7.12 -0.18 16.54
C GLY A 81 7.06 0.15 15.05
N GLN A 82 5.88 0.53 14.57
CA GLN A 82 5.66 0.85 13.16
C GLN A 82 6.43 2.07 12.67
N ILE A 83 6.67 2.14 11.37
CA ILE A 83 7.25 3.29 10.68
C ILE A 83 6.10 4.10 10.05
N ALA A 84 5.97 5.37 10.47
CA ALA A 84 4.98 6.28 9.89
C ALA A 84 5.53 6.90 8.60
N ILE A 85 4.75 6.87 7.53
CA ILE A 85 5.03 7.60 6.28
C ILE A 85 4.01 8.74 6.19
N THR A 86 4.50 9.97 6.21
CA THR A 86 3.68 11.17 6.28
C THR A 86 3.84 12.11 5.09
N ASP A 87 4.77 11.84 4.19
CA ASP A 87 4.91 12.55 2.90
C ASP A 87 4.97 11.56 1.72
N THR A 88 4.88 12.10 0.50
CA THR A 88 5.02 11.36 -0.75
C THR A 88 6.43 10.79 -0.87
N VAL A 89 6.54 9.47 -0.99
CA VAL A 89 7.84 8.80 -1.06
C VAL A 89 7.80 7.61 -2.01
N THR A 90 8.90 7.42 -2.72
CA THR A 90 9.19 6.20 -3.49
C THR A 90 10.28 5.41 -2.77
N ILE A 91 9.99 4.19 -2.35
CA ILE A 91 10.94 3.29 -1.67
C ILE A 91 11.28 2.14 -2.63
N THR A 92 12.53 2.06 -3.08
CA THR A 92 13.01 1.01 -3.99
C THR A 92 14.01 0.11 -3.29
N GLY A 93 13.56 -1.08 -2.89
CA GLY A 93 14.38 -2.10 -2.25
C GLY A 93 15.30 -2.85 -3.23
N PRO A 94 16.26 -3.64 -2.70
CA PRO A 94 17.21 -4.41 -3.51
C PRO A 94 16.60 -5.66 -4.16
N GLY A 95 15.35 -5.99 -3.84
CA GLY A 95 14.62 -7.17 -4.31
C GLY A 95 13.92 -7.90 -3.16
N ALA A 96 12.69 -8.36 -3.36
CA ALA A 96 11.89 -8.99 -2.30
C ALA A 96 12.51 -10.27 -1.73
N THR A 97 13.39 -10.96 -2.47
CA THR A 97 14.15 -12.11 -1.96
C THR A 97 15.46 -11.72 -1.27
N ALA A 98 15.88 -10.47 -1.38
CA ALA A 98 17.15 -9.98 -0.86
C ALA A 98 16.98 -9.27 0.50
N LEU A 99 15.86 -8.57 0.71
CA LEU A 99 15.63 -7.80 1.93
C LEU A 99 14.19 -7.91 2.43
N GLU A 100 14.06 -8.36 3.67
CA GLU A 100 12.84 -8.39 4.45
C GLU A 100 12.78 -7.20 5.41
N VAL A 101 11.58 -6.69 5.64
CA VAL A 101 11.25 -5.83 6.77
C VAL A 101 10.26 -6.61 7.63
N SER A 102 10.70 -7.02 8.83
CA SER A 102 9.92 -7.82 9.75
C SER A 102 9.29 -6.94 10.84
N GLY A 103 7.98 -7.07 11.05
CA GLY A 103 7.27 -6.46 12.17
C GLY A 103 7.56 -7.13 13.53
N ASN A 104 8.33 -8.23 13.50
CA ASN A 104 8.80 -9.00 14.65
C ASN A 104 7.65 -9.55 15.52
N ASP A 105 6.52 -9.89 14.91
CA ASP A 105 5.28 -10.32 15.59
C ASP A 105 4.81 -9.34 16.68
N ALA A 106 5.27 -8.09 16.61
CA ALA A 106 5.13 -7.11 17.68
C ALA A 106 4.57 -5.78 17.18
N SER A 107 4.69 -5.50 15.89
CA SER A 107 4.24 -4.24 15.32
C SER A 107 3.87 -4.35 13.85
N ARG A 108 3.00 -3.44 13.42
CA ARG A 108 2.80 -3.13 12.01
C ARG A 108 4.10 -2.59 11.44
N ILE A 109 4.35 -2.80 10.16
CA ILE A 109 5.55 -2.28 9.49
C ILE A 109 5.35 -0.82 9.09
N PHE A 110 4.39 -0.53 8.21
CA PHE A 110 4.14 0.83 7.71
C PHE A 110 2.74 1.34 8.02
N ASP A 111 2.69 2.61 8.42
CA ASP A 111 1.45 3.35 8.65
C ASP A 111 1.39 4.61 7.79
N ILE A 112 0.46 4.62 6.85
CA ILE A 112 0.26 5.72 5.88
C ILE A 112 -1.10 6.35 6.19
N ALA A 113 -1.07 7.46 6.93
CA ALA A 113 -2.28 8.09 7.45
C ALA A 113 -2.37 9.59 7.13
N THR A 114 -1.60 10.08 6.15
CA THR A 114 -1.63 11.49 5.73
C THR A 114 -2.32 11.66 4.38
N SER A 115 -3.25 12.60 4.28
CA SER A 115 -3.97 12.88 3.04
C SER A 115 -3.12 13.52 1.97
N GLY A 116 -3.37 13.17 0.71
CA GLY A 116 -2.66 13.75 -0.43
C GLY A 116 -1.23 13.21 -0.61
N THR A 117 -0.85 12.18 0.15
CA THR A 117 0.42 11.46 -0.05
C THR A 117 0.27 10.36 -1.08
N ALA A 118 1.30 10.18 -1.91
CA ALA A 118 1.44 9.02 -2.79
C ALA A 118 2.66 8.21 -2.37
N VAL A 119 2.45 6.96 -2.01
CA VAL A 119 3.53 6.07 -1.57
C VAL A 119 3.73 4.97 -2.61
N THR A 120 4.94 4.84 -3.11
CA THR A 120 5.32 3.74 -4.01
C THR A 120 6.37 2.91 -3.32
N ILE A 121 6.18 1.60 -3.25
CA ILE A 121 7.14 0.67 -2.65
C ILE A 121 7.37 -0.50 -3.58
N SER A 122 8.64 -0.81 -3.82
CA SER A 122 9.01 -1.96 -4.64
C SER A 122 10.22 -2.73 -4.11
N GLY A 123 10.31 -4.01 -4.49
CA GLY A 123 11.51 -4.82 -4.25
C GLY A 123 11.80 -5.10 -2.77
N LEU A 124 10.78 -5.27 -1.94
CA LEU A 124 10.90 -5.59 -0.52
C LEU A 124 9.96 -6.73 -0.13
N SER A 125 10.34 -7.52 0.87
CA SER A 125 9.44 -8.45 1.56
C SER A 125 8.98 -7.87 2.89
N PHE A 126 7.72 -8.06 3.24
CA PHE A 126 7.09 -7.62 4.49
C PHE A 126 6.59 -8.85 5.25
N VAL A 127 7.18 -9.09 6.42
CA VAL A 127 6.94 -10.33 7.18
C VAL A 127 6.58 -10.02 8.63
N ASP A 128 5.86 -10.93 9.28
CA ASP A 128 5.60 -10.92 10.73
C ASP A 128 5.03 -9.57 11.24
N GLY A 129 4.28 -8.86 10.39
CA GLY A 129 3.64 -7.59 10.71
C GLY A 129 2.40 -7.80 11.55
N LEU A 130 2.34 -7.21 12.75
CA LEU A 130 1.21 -7.34 13.66
C LEU A 130 0.53 -5.99 13.92
N SER A 131 -0.71 -5.84 13.45
CA SER A 131 -1.50 -4.63 13.75
C SER A 131 -1.75 -4.47 15.26
N PRO A 132 -1.93 -3.24 15.78
CA PRO A 132 -2.46 -3.04 17.13
C PRO A 132 -3.78 -3.80 17.35
N ALA A 133 -4.01 -4.25 18.59
CA ALA A 133 -5.26 -4.91 18.95
C ALA A 133 -6.46 -3.99 18.69
N TRP A 134 -7.50 -4.54 18.05
CA TRP A 134 -8.74 -3.82 17.84
C TRP A 134 -9.43 -3.53 19.18
N ASN A 135 -9.85 -2.28 19.37
CA ASN A 135 -10.44 -1.79 20.62
C ASN A 135 -11.96 -2.04 20.74
N GLY A 136 -12.55 -2.81 19.84
CA GLY A 136 -14.00 -3.06 19.83
C GLY A 136 -14.83 -1.93 19.21
N VAL A 137 -14.22 -0.85 18.72
CA VAL A 137 -14.92 0.29 18.12
C VAL A 137 -14.93 0.18 16.60
N TRP A 138 -16.12 0.09 16.01
CA TRP A 138 -16.28 -0.08 14.56
C TRP A 138 -15.74 1.08 13.73
N SER A 139 -15.91 2.32 14.21
CA SER A 139 -15.41 3.50 13.53
C SER A 139 -13.89 3.63 13.60
N ASP A 140 -13.22 2.82 14.43
CA ASP A 140 -11.77 2.80 14.54
C ASP A 140 -11.16 1.82 13.53
N TRP A 141 -10.32 2.37 12.65
CA TRP A 141 -9.59 1.62 11.64
C TRP A 141 -8.11 1.45 11.97
N GLY A 142 -7.69 1.80 13.19
CA GLY A 142 -6.32 1.71 13.67
C GLY A 142 -5.78 0.29 13.73
N ALA A 143 -6.64 -0.73 13.80
CA ALA A 143 -6.24 -2.14 13.82
C ALA A 143 -6.21 -2.81 12.43
N THR A 144 -6.60 -2.13 11.35
CA THR A 144 -6.59 -2.69 9.98
C THR A 144 -5.18 -2.72 9.39
N GLY A 145 -4.82 -3.75 8.63
CA GLY A 145 -3.48 -3.89 8.04
C GLY A 145 -2.44 -4.42 9.04
N GLY A 146 -2.01 -5.68 8.88
CA GLY A 146 -0.93 -6.27 9.68
C GLY A 146 0.43 -5.73 9.28
N ALA A 147 0.82 -5.82 8.00
CA ALA A 147 2.04 -5.18 7.50
C ALA A 147 1.86 -3.68 7.24
N ILE A 148 0.84 -3.33 6.45
CA ILE A 148 0.64 -1.98 5.95
C ILE A 148 -0.80 -1.52 6.18
N ARG A 149 -0.95 -0.33 6.76
CA ARG A 149 -2.23 0.38 6.84
C ARG A 149 -2.21 1.64 5.99
N VAL A 150 -3.24 1.83 5.17
CA VAL A 150 -3.42 3.04 4.35
C VAL A 150 -4.77 3.70 4.65
N THR A 151 -4.75 4.97 5.03
CA THR A 151 -5.97 5.73 5.35
C THR A 151 -5.90 7.16 4.85
N ASN A 152 -6.96 7.94 5.11
CA ASN A 152 -7.01 9.38 4.88
C ASN A 152 -6.76 9.80 3.43
N ASN A 153 -7.23 9.02 2.45
CA ASN A 153 -7.09 9.36 1.03
C ASN A 153 -5.63 9.49 0.56
N ALA A 154 -4.74 8.68 1.14
CA ALA A 154 -3.43 8.40 0.56
C ALA A 154 -3.55 7.41 -0.62
N ALA A 155 -2.64 7.52 -1.59
CA ALA A 155 -2.49 6.58 -2.68
C ALA A 155 -1.33 5.63 -2.38
N ILE A 156 -1.47 4.35 -2.76
CA ILE A 156 -0.39 3.36 -2.62
C ILE A 156 -0.18 2.56 -3.90
N THR A 157 1.09 2.38 -4.27
CA THR A 157 1.54 1.46 -5.31
C THR A 157 2.53 0.47 -4.70
N LEU A 158 2.26 -0.82 -4.85
CA LEU A 158 3.13 -1.92 -4.44
C LEU A 158 3.52 -2.72 -5.68
N ASP A 159 4.81 -2.84 -5.95
CA ASP A 159 5.31 -3.59 -7.11
C ASP A 159 6.46 -4.51 -6.73
N GLN A 160 6.45 -5.77 -7.19
CA GLN A 160 7.52 -6.72 -6.89
C GLN A 160 7.78 -6.86 -5.38
N ILE A 161 6.71 -6.92 -4.59
CA ILE A 161 6.80 -7.15 -3.14
C ILE A 161 6.34 -8.56 -2.77
N SER A 162 6.76 -9.02 -1.60
CA SER A 162 6.15 -10.17 -0.93
C SER A 162 5.57 -9.72 0.40
N MET A 163 4.40 -10.23 0.78
CA MET A 163 3.82 -10.09 2.12
C MET A 163 3.53 -11.47 2.67
N SER A 164 4.20 -11.89 3.74
CA SER A 164 3.92 -13.17 4.38
C SER A 164 3.75 -13.09 5.88
N ASP A 165 2.93 -13.98 6.42
CA ASP A 165 2.81 -14.20 7.87
C ASP A 165 2.45 -12.92 8.66
N ASN A 166 1.77 -11.97 8.00
CA ASN A 166 1.30 -10.76 8.64
C ASN A 166 -0.09 -10.98 9.23
N GLU A 167 -0.29 -10.47 10.44
CA GLU A 167 -1.48 -10.68 11.24
C GLU A 167 -2.19 -9.37 11.59
N THR A 168 -3.51 -9.41 11.48
CA THR A 168 -4.37 -8.37 12.02
C THR A 168 -5.53 -8.93 12.82
N THR A 169 -5.82 -8.27 13.94
CA THR A 169 -7.05 -8.49 14.71
C THR A 169 -8.28 -7.87 14.05
N ARG A 170 -8.13 -7.28 12.85
CA ARG A 170 -9.22 -6.64 12.12
C ARG A 170 -9.35 -7.15 10.67
N LEU A 171 -8.87 -6.38 9.70
CA LEU A 171 -9.10 -6.60 8.27
C LEU A 171 -7.78 -6.42 7.52
N GLY A 172 -7.49 -7.28 6.53
CA GLY A 172 -6.27 -7.17 5.72
C GLY A 172 -5.00 -7.59 6.46
N GLY A 173 -4.69 -8.90 6.50
CA GLY A 173 -3.49 -9.39 7.21
C GLY A 173 -2.21 -8.80 6.66
N GLY A 174 -2.00 -8.81 5.35
CA GLY A 174 -0.91 -8.07 4.71
C GLY A 174 -1.20 -6.57 4.68
N ILE A 175 -2.16 -6.17 3.85
CA ILE A 175 -2.54 -4.76 3.66
C ILE A 175 -4.01 -4.51 3.96
N GLY A 176 -4.26 -3.42 4.68
CA GLY A 176 -5.60 -2.95 4.96
C GLY A 176 -5.75 -1.46 4.65
N THR A 177 -6.78 -1.10 3.87
CA THR A 177 -7.05 0.30 3.51
C THR A 177 -8.44 0.76 3.90
N ARG A 178 -8.54 2.05 4.21
CA ARG A 178 -9.82 2.75 4.41
C ARG A 178 -9.81 4.10 3.69
N ASN A 179 -10.67 4.23 2.68
CA ASN A 179 -10.78 5.41 1.84
C ASN A 179 -9.42 5.83 1.25
N ALA A 180 -8.67 4.88 0.70
CA ALA A 180 -7.46 5.19 -0.06
C ALA A 180 -7.84 5.91 -1.37
N ALA A 181 -7.02 6.85 -1.83
CA ALA A 181 -7.25 7.56 -3.09
C ALA A 181 -7.13 6.62 -4.29
N SER A 182 -6.15 5.71 -4.24
CA SER A 182 -6.00 4.59 -5.16
C SER A 182 -5.12 3.53 -4.53
N VAL A 183 -5.27 2.29 -5.01
CA VAL A 183 -4.40 1.16 -4.66
C VAL A 183 -4.00 0.45 -5.94
N THR A 184 -2.71 0.31 -6.18
CA THR A 184 -2.17 -0.52 -7.27
C THR A 184 -1.23 -1.56 -6.69
N ILE A 185 -1.43 -2.82 -7.03
CA ILE A 185 -0.58 -3.94 -6.61
C ILE A 185 -0.22 -4.75 -7.85
N THR A 186 1.07 -4.85 -8.15
CA THR A 186 1.58 -5.54 -9.34
C THR A 186 2.72 -6.49 -9.01
N ASN A 187 2.86 -7.59 -9.76
CA ASN A 187 4.02 -8.50 -9.65
C ASN A 187 4.31 -8.99 -8.21
N SER A 188 3.28 -9.20 -7.40
CA SER A 188 3.46 -9.33 -5.95
C SER A 188 2.88 -10.63 -5.40
N SER A 189 3.28 -11.00 -4.18
CA SER A 189 2.72 -12.15 -3.47
C SER A 189 2.19 -11.79 -2.09
N PHE A 190 1.06 -12.41 -1.72
CA PHE A 190 0.45 -12.36 -0.40
C PHE A 190 0.25 -13.79 0.06
N THR A 191 1.04 -14.25 1.02
CA THR A 191 1.08 -15.66 1.44
C THR A 191 0.89 -15.81 2.94
N SER A 192 0.04 -16.75 3.38
CA SER A 192 -0.09 -17.10 4.81
C SER A 192 -0.46 -15.93 5.74
N ASN A 193 -1.01 -14.83 5.24
CA ASN A 193 -1.42 -13.72 6.09
C ASN A 193 -2.76 -14.04 6.77
N PHE A 194 -2.97 -13.48 7.96
CA PHE A 194 -4.13 -13.73 8.78
C PHE A 194 -4.90 -12.44 9.12
N ALA A 195 -6.22 -12.48 8.99
CA ALA A 195 -7.11 -11.44 9.49
C ALA A 195 -8.24 -12.04 10.32
N GLN A 196 -8.57 -11.42 11.45
CA GLN A 196 -9.66 -11.92 12.29
C GLN A 196 -11.02 -11.83 11.59
N PHE A 197 -11.31 -10.75 10.85
CA PHE A 197 -12.67 -10.53 10.31
C PHE A 197 -12.81 -10.79 8.82
N GLY A 198 -11.81 -10.47 7.98
CA GLY A 198 -11.95 -10.58 6.52
C GLY A 198 -10.75 -10.01 5.76
N GLY A 199 -10.54 -10.50 4.54
CA GLY A 199 -9.36 -10.18 3.74
C GLY A 199 -8.09 -10.69 4.40
N GLY A 200 -7.92 -12.01 4.51
CA GLY A 200 -6.75 -12.59 5.19
C GLY A 200 -5.44 -12.05 4.63
N GLY A 201 -5.33 -11.89 3.31
CA GLY A 201 -4.23 -11.19 2.65
C GLY A 201 -4.47 -9.68 2.55
N MET A 202 -5.60 -9.29 1.96
CA MET A 202 -5.85 -7.91 1.57
C MET A 202 -7.27 -7.46 1.89
N SER A 203 -7.45 -6.25 2.41
CA SER A 203 -8.77 -5.63 2.56
C SER A 203 -8.77 -4.17 2.12
N PHE A 204 -9.66 -3.84 1.18
CA PHE A 204 -9.88 -2.49 0.68
C PHE A 204 -11.30 -2.03 1.01
N TYR A 205 -11.42 -0.95 1.77
CA TYR A 205 -12.71 -0.38 2.17
C TYR A 205 -12.88 1.05 1.70
N GLY A 206 -13.90 1.32 0.88
CA GLY A 206 -14.17 2.64 0.33
C GLY A 206 -13.03 3.17 -0.55
N GLY A 207 -13.13 4.44 -0.95
CA GLY A 207 -12.07 5.15 -1.66
C GLY A 207 -12.13 5.00 -3.18
N GLY A 208 -11.00 5.31 -3.83
CA GLY A 208 -10.87 5.29 -5.28
C GLY A 208 -10.62 3.91 -5.86
N ALA A 209 -9.95 3.88 -7.02
CA ALA A 209 -9.75 2.67 -7.80
C ALA A 209 -8.75 1.71 -7.14
N VAL A 210 -9.05 0.41 -7.21
CA VAL A 210 -8.15 -0.67 -6.80
C VAL A 210 -7.79 -1.53 -8.00
N SER A 211 -6.50 -1.73 -8.25
CA SER A 211 -5.96 -2.59 -9.29
C SER A 211 -5.03 -3.64 -8.69
N VAL A 212 -5.30 -4.91 -8.96
CA VAL A 212 -4.51 -6.08 -8.53
C VAL A 212 -4.17 -6.87 -9.79
N ASP A 213 -2.91 -6.83 -10.22
CA ASP A 213 -2.49 -7.38 -11.51
C ASP A 213 -1.24 -8.24 -11.38
N ARG A 214 -1.26 -9.47 -11.89
CA ARG A 214 -0.14 -10.43 -11.75
C ARG A 214 0.26 -10.64 -10.29
N VAL A 215 -0.74 -10.87 -9.42
CA VAL A 215 -0.55 -11.09 -7.99
C VAL A 215 -0.90 -12.53 -7.62
N THR A 216 -0.06 -13.15 -6.79
CA THR A 216 -0.36 -14.45 -6.17
C THR A 216 -0.83 -14.24 -4.74
N VAL A 217 -2.07 -14.63 -4.44
CA VAL A 217 -2.68 -14.56 -3.12
C VAL A 217 -2.94 -15.99 -2.68
N SER A 218 -2.15 -16.53 -1.76
CA SER A 218 -2.28 -17.94 -1.39
C SER A 218 -2.14 -18.26 0.09
N GLY A 219 -2.86 -19.27 0.57
CA GLY A 219 -2.78 -19.71 1.97
C GLY A 219 -3.23 -18.68 3.00
N ASN A 220 -3.83 -17.56 2.58
CA ASN A 220 -4.26 -16.52 3.52
C ASN A 220 -5.55 -16.93 4.21
N THR A 221 -5.70 -16.53 5.48
CA THR A 221 -6.84 -16.92 6.30
C THR A 221 -7.58 -15.71 6.85
N ALA A 222 -8.89 -15.66 6.61
CA ALA A 222 -9.80 -14.85 7.40
C ALA A 222 -10.50 -15.76 8.42
N ALA A 223 -10.41 -15.46 9.71
CA ALA A 223 -11.07 -16.29 10.71
C ALA A 223 -12.61 -16.19 10.63
N GLY A 224 -13.13 -15.08 10.12
CA GLY A 224 -14.58 -14.81 10.12
C GLY A 224 -15.09 -14.60 11.54
N GLY A 225 -14.36 -13.83 12.34
CA GLY A 225 -14.72 -13.50 13.71
C GLY A 225 -16.11 -12.86 13.82
N GLN A 226 -16.83 -13.19 14.89
CA GLN A 226 -17.99 -12.44 15.35
C GLN A 226 -17.56 -11.52 16.49
N THR A 227 -17.97 -10.26 16.45
CA THR A 227 -17.78 -9.37 17.62
C THR A 227 -18.91 -9.60 18.63
N VAL A 228 -18.61 -9.31 19.89
CA VAL A 228 -19.61 -9.25 20.99
C VAL A 228 -20.71 -8.20 20.76
N SER A 229 -20.54 -7.30 19.78
CA SER A 229 -21.53 -6.27 19.40
C SER A 229 -22.43 -6.68 18.23
N GLY A 230 -22.42 -7.95 17.80
CA GLY A 230 -23.28 -8.43 16.72
C GLY A 230 -22.80 -8.03 15.32
N GLU A 231 -21.50 -7.73 15.16
CA GLU A 231 -20.94 -7.47 13.83
C GLU A 231 -20.54 -8.75 13.13
N TYR A 232 -20.88 -8.76 11.85
CA TYR A 232 -20.74 -9.88 10.93
C TYR A 232 -19.29 -9.98 10.46
N GLY A 233 -18.67 -11.15 10.57
CA GLY A 233 -17.42 -11.40 9.85
C GLY A 233 -17.62 -11.23 8.34
N TYR A 234 -16.59 -10.73 7.68
CA TYR A 234 -16.62 -10.41 6.27
C TYR A 234 -15.91 -11.52 5.49
N GLY A 235 -16.41 -11.86 4.30
CA GLY A 235 -15.81 -12.88 3.46
C GLY A 235 -14.41 -12.53 2.93
N GLY A 236 -13.83 -13.47 2.18
CA GLY A 236 -12.56 -13.30 1.47
C GLY A 236 -11.35 -13.69 2.32
N GLY A 237 -11.06 -14.99 2.39
CA GLY A 237 -9.81 -15.47 3.00
C GLY A 237 -8.56 -14.89 2.34
N GLY A 238 -8.59 -14.65 1.02
CA GLY A 238 -7.53 -13.99 0.27
C GLY A 238 -7.70 -12.47 0.27
N ALA A 239 -8.74 -11.98 -0.42
CA ALA A 239 -8.97 -10.55 -0.59
C ALA A 239 -10.41 -10.13 -0.37
N ARG A 240 -10.57 -8.92 0.17
CA ARG A 240 -11.85 -8.25 0.39
C ARG A 240 -11.86 -6.88 -0.28
N PHE A 241 -12.84 -6.65 -1.13
CA PHE A 241 -13.10 -5.36 -1.77
C PHE A 241 -14.48 -4.87 -1.35
N ALA A 242 -14.59 -3.77 -0.61
CA ALA A 242 -15.86 -3.27 -0.07
C ALA A 242 -15.99 -1.76 -0.26
N GLY A 243 -16.63 -1.33 -1.35
CA GLY A 243 -16.86 0.09 -1.63
C GLY A 243 -15.76 0.90 -2.36
N PRO A 244 -14.64 0.34 -2.89
CA PRO A 244 -13.84 1.07 -3.88
C PRO A 244 -14.67 1.58 -5.07
N SER A 245 -14.24 2.68 -5.68
CA SER A 245 -14.92 3.28 -6.85
C SER A 245 -14.86 2.39 -8.10
N SER A 246 -13.87 1.51 -8.19
CA SER A 246 -13.73 0.46 -9.20
C SER A 246 -12.73 -0.59 -8.70
N VAL A 247 -12.86 -1.82 -9.17
CA VAL A 247 -11.90 -2.89 -8.90
C VAL A 247 -11.53 -3.59 -10.20
N SER A 248 -10.22 -3.77 -10.40
CA SER A 248 -9.67 -4.62 -11.46
C SER A 248 -8.78 -5.68 -10.83
N VAL A 249 -9.07 -6.95 -11.09
CA VAL A 249 -8.23 -8.09 -10.73
C VAL A 249 -7.88 -8.83 -12.02
N THR A 250 -6.62 -8.76 -12.43
CA THR A 250 -6.16 -9.31 -13.71
C THR A 250 -4.96 -10.24 -13.52
N ASP A 251 -4.89 -11.30 -14.33
CA ASP A 251 -3.75 -12.23 -14.41
C ASP A 251 -3.23 -12.72 -13.05
N SER A 252 -4.14 -12.90 -12.08
CA SER A 252 -3.82 -13.15 -10.68
C SER A 252 -4.29 -14.53 -10.23
N THR A 253 -3.64 -15.09 -9.22
CA THR A 253 -3.96 -16.42 -8.67
C THR A 253 -4.38 -16.31 -7.22
N PHE A 254 -5.52 -16.92 -6.86
CA PHE A 254 -6.10 -16.94 -5.51
C PHE A 254 -6.29 -18.38 -5.03
N SER A 255 -5.22 -19.03 -4.55
CA SER A 255 -5.25 -20.46 -4.21
C SER A 255 -5.16 -20.71 -2.70
N SER A 256 -5.79 -21.79 -2.22
CA SER A 256 -5.67 -22.26 -0.81
C SER A 256 -6.00 -21.22 0.27
N ASN A 257 -6.71 -20.15 -0.08
CA ASN A 257 -7.13 -19.15 0.88
C ASN A 257 -8.37 -19.66 1.64
N THR A 258 -8.50 -19.31 2.91
CA THR A 258 -9.50 -19.89 3.82
C THR A 258 -10.33 -18.81 4.51
N LEU A 259 -11.65 -18.97 4.51
CA LEU A 259 -12.54 -18.31 5.46
C LEU A 259 -12.94 -19.36 6.49
N ALA A 260 -12.39 -19.30 7.70
CA ALA A 260 -12.50 -20.38 8.68
C ALA A 260 -13.93 -20.54 9.23
N ASN A 261 -14.62 -19.42 9.50
CA ASN A 261 -16.00 -19.43 9.92
C ASN A 261 -16.95 -19.16 8.75
N THR A 262 -17.58 -20.22 8.23
CA THR A 262 -18.52 -20.15 7.10
C THR A 262 -19.97 -19.90 7.52
N GLY A 263 -20.26 -19.76 8.82
CA GLY A 263 -21.62 -19.60 9.36
C GLY A 263 -22.20 -18.18 9.27
N LEU A 264 -21.56 -17.27 8.53
CA LEU A 264 -21.87 -15.84 8.55
C LEU A 264 -22.73 -15.37 7.37
N GLN A 265 -23.55 -14.34 7.62
CA GLN A 265 -24.61 -13.82 6.74
C GLN A 265 -24.14 -13.12 5.45
N MET A 266 -22.84 -12.84 5.24
CA MET A 266 -22.36 -11.99 4.13
C MET A 266 -21.30 -12.64 3.21
N GLY A 267 -21.61 -13.82 2.65
CA GLY A 267 -21.13 -14.21 1.31
C GLY A 267 -19.86 -15.09 1.24
N PRO A 268 -19.73 -15.87 0.15
CA PRO A 268 -18.92 -17.09 0.09
C PRO A 268 -17.43 -16.85 -0.16
N GLY A 269 -16.62 -17.82 0.25
CA GLY A 269 -15.35 -18.15 -0.40
C GLY A 269 -14.08 -17.82 0.38
N GLY A 270 -13.13 -18.76 0.33
CA GLY A 270 -11.77 -18.54 0.79
C GLY A 270 -10.99 -17.56 -0.09
N GLY A 271 -11.30 -17.40 -1.38
CA GLY A 271 -10.56 -16.54 -2.32
C GLY A 271 -10.86 -15.04 -2.23
N ILE A 272 -11.81 -14.56 -3.03
CA ILE A 272 -12.15 -13.13 -3.16
C ILE A 272 -13.57 -12.87 -2.65
N TYR A 273 -13.75 -11.79 -1.89
CA TYR A 273 -15.05 -11.26 -1.53
C TYR A 273 -15.25 -9.83 -2.06
N MET A 274 -16.39 -9.64 -2.72
CA MET A 274 -16.85 -8.36 -3.28
C MET A 274 -18.07 -7.88 -2.46
N GLY A 275 -17.89 -6.82 -1.68
CA GLY A 275 -18.95 -6.24 -0.86
C GLY A 275 -19.90 -5.36 -1.67
N ALA A 276 -21.20 -5.46 -1.38
CA ALA A 276 -22.30 -4.84 -2.12
C ALA A 276 -22.38 -3.29 -2.10
N TRP A 277 -21.41 -2.60 -1.49
CA TRP A 277 -21.47 -1.14 -1.23
C TRP A 277 -20.75 -0.28 -2.28
N GLY A 278 -20.27 -0.87 -3.38
CA GLY A 278 -19.63 -0.15 -4.49
C GLY A 278 -20.36 -0.39 -5.81
N GLY A 279 -20.86 0.67 -6.45
CA GLY A 279 -21.55 0.62 -7.74
C GLY A 279 -20.63 0.78 -8.96
N GLY A 280 -19.32 0.73 -8.74
CA GLY A 280 -18.32 0.89 -9.79
C GLY A 280 -18.11 -0.36 -10.64
N PRO A 281 -17.45 -0.24 -11.81
CA PRO A 281 -17.06 -1.39 -12.62
C PRO A 281 -16.17 -2.35 -11.83
N GLN A 282 -16.47 -3.64 -11.96
CA GLN A 282 -15.67 -4.73 -11.40
C GLN A 282 -15.18 -5.59 -12.55
N ILE A 283 -13.87 -5.69 -12.72
CA ILE A 283 -13.22 -6.52 -13.74
C ILE A 283 -12.45 -7.62 -13.02
N VAL A 284 -12.74 -8.88 -13.38
CA VAL A 284 -12.03 -10.06 -12.89
C VAL A 284 -11.73 -10.93 -14.11
N GLU A 285 -10.52 -10.85 -14.63
CA GLU A 285 -10.11 -11.47 -15.89
C GLU A 285 -8.76 -12.19 -15.73
N GLY A 286 -8.58 -13.32 -16.41
CA GLY A 286 -7.33 -14.09 -16.27
C GLY A 286 -7.05 -14.61 -14.86
N VAL A 287 -8.08 -14.68 -13.99
CA VAL A 287 -7.93 -15.08 -12.59
C VAL A 287 -8.09 -16.59 -12.42
N THR A 288 -7.15 -17.21 -11.71
CA THR A 288 -7.24 -18.60 -11.25
C THR A 288 -7.64 -18.64 -9.78
N ILE A 289 -8.71 -19.37 -9.41
CA ILE A 289 -9.18 -19.57 -8.02
C ILE A 289 -9.18 -21.06 -7.70
#